data_AF-A0A1V5NNI6-F1
#
_entry.id   AF-A0A1V5NNI6-F1
#
_cell.length_a   1.000
_cell.length_b   1.000
_cell.length_c   1.000
_cell.angle_alpha   90.00
_cell.angle_beta   90.00
_cell.angle_gamma   90.00
#
_symmetry.space_group_name_H-M   'P 1'
#
loop_
_entity.id
_entity.type
_entity.pdbx_description
1 polymer ?
#
loop_
_entity_poly.entity_id
_entity_poly.type
_entity_poly.pdbx_seq_one_letter_code
_entity_poly.pdbx_strand_id
1 'polypeptide(L)'
;MVVIGSSRVHRQVDPAILNAQIGSGNEIQAFNAGVNWLFAPESFYVFDHLKKENSGLKYAVIELSKIRTVDYSNLHTTRIIYWYSFRYFIFTIKAVWHSNFSLIEKINTTLVHMISYIDNLLNLGYFTEAFSFDSTIRYDNSLPDIGPAKNGFNPYIDSETNSVTNDRDEPAGRYQKFLSDTSVVTKRKQFSKQKFDRFESDPKLLNKYNEVYAKHLNNMIDNAARNGITLFFLLSPRIDLKQYDELIPLCHHIKPGHCIEISDSDKYPELYLASNSSDETHLNTKGAEIYSSILARKLDELIFQR
;
A
#
# COMPACT_ATOMS: atom_id res chain seq x y z
N MET A 1 -5.95 -15.83 -2.08
CA MET A 1 -4.89 -14.84 -1.86
C MET A 1 -5.53 -13.48 -1.67
N VAL A 2 -4.99 -12.62 -0.81
CA VAL A 2 -5.43 -11.22 -0.70
C VAL A 2 -4.24 -10.29 -0.86
N VAL A 3 -4.42 -9.19 -1.59
CA VAL A 3 -3.42 -8.11 -1.72
C VAL A 3 -3.97 -6.85 -1.07
N ILE A 4 -3.29 -6.34 -0.05
CA ILE A 4 -3.75 -5.24 0.82
C ILE A 4 -2.81 -4.06 0.63
N GLY A 5 -3.34 -2.85 0.46
CA GLY A 5 -2.52 -1.66 0.40
C GLY A 5 -3.29 -0.42 -0.03
N SER A 6 -2.56 0.61 -0.40
CA SER A 6 -3.09 1.93 -0.75
C SER A 6 -3.78 1.94 -2.13
N SER A 7 -4.05 3.14 -2.64
CA SER A 7 -4.49 3.37 -4.01
C SER A 7 -3.58 2.69 -5.04
N ARG A 8 -2.28 2.52 -4.78
CA ARG A 8 -1.40 1.78 -5.70
C ARG A 8 -1.76 0.30 -5.81
N VAL A 9 -2.14 -0.34 -4.71
CA VAL A 9 -2.67 -1.71 -4.79
C VAL A 9 -4.02 -1.70 -5.49
N HIS A 10 -4.94 -0.87 -5.01
CA HIS A 10 -6.32 -0.78 -5.52
C HIS A 10 -6.40 -0.56 -7.05
N ARG A 11 -5.52 0.30 -7.57
CA ARG A 11 -5.54 0.75 -8.97
C ARG A 11 -4.60 0.00 -9.89
N GLN A 12 -3.66 -0.79 -9.36
CA GLN A 12 -2.58 -1.37 -10.18
C GLN A 12 -2.45 -2.89 -10.10
N VAL A 13 -3.01 -3.54 -9.07
CA VAL A 13 -2.94 -5.00 -8.95
C VAL A 13 -4.23 -5.59 -9.48
N ASP A 14 -4.14 -6.30 -10.60
CA ASP A 14 -5.27 -7.03 -11.19
C ASP A 14 -5.25 -8.51 -10.73
N PRO A 15 -6.21 -8.93 -9.88
CA PRO A 15 -6.35 -10.32 -9.49
C PRO A 15 -6.54 -11.30 -10.65
N ALA A 16 -7.14 -10.88 -11.78
CA ALA A 16 -7.33 -11.77 -12.91
C ALA A 16 -5.98 -12.23 -13.50
N ILE A 17 -5.01 -11.32 -13.57
CA ILE A 17 -3.65 -11.61 -14.00
C ILE A 17 -2.93 -12.50 -12.98
N LEU A 18 -3.07 -12.20 -11.69
CA LEU A 18 -2.48 -13.06 -10.64
C LEU A 18 -3.05 -14.49 -10.70
N ASN A 19 -4.36 -14.64 -10.87
CA ASN A 19 -5.00 -15.96 -10.98
C ASN A 19 -4.52 -16.71 -12.22
N ALA A 20 -4.39 -16.03 -13.35
CA ALA A 20 -4.00 -16.65 -14.61
C ALA A 20 -2.53 -17.07 -14.66
N GLN A 21 -1.64 -16.34 -13.97
CA GLN A 21 -0.19 -16.52 -14.10
C GLN A 21 0.48 -17.21 -12.91
N ILE A 22 -0.15 -17.26 -11.72
CA ILE A 22 0.42 -17.94 -10.56
C ILE A 22 -0.07 -19.38 -10.51
N GLY A 23 0.88 -20.33 -10.43
CA GLY A 23 0.60 -21.75 -10.61
C GLY A 23 0.08 -22.04 -12.02
N SER A 24 -0.46 -23.23 -12.23
CA SER A 24 -1.08 -23.62 -13.52
C SER A 24 -2.44 -22.92 -13.79
N GLY A 25 -2.65 -21.72 -13.23
CA GLY A 25 -3.84 -20.86 -13.43
C GLY A 25 -5.06 -21.19 -12.55
N ASN A 26 -5.09 -22.35 -11.90
CA ASN A 26 -6.28 -22.85 -11.17
C ASN A 26 -6.10 -22.98 -9.64
N GLU A 27 -4.90 -22.68 -9.12
CA GLU A 27 -4.58 -22.96 -7.72
C GLU A 27 -4.81 -21.77 -6.78
N ILE A 28 -4.88 -20.55 -7.32
CA ILE A 28 -5.00 -19.32 -6.55
C ILE A 28 -6.19 -18.50 -7.04
N GLN A 29 -7.06 -18.16 -6.09
CA GLN A 29 -8.05 -17.11 -6.24
C GLN A 29 -7.60 -15.89 -5.45
N ALA A 30 -7.19 -14.83 -6.15
CA ALA A 30 -6.74 -13.57 -5.60
C ALA A 30 -7.89 -12.57 -5.48
N PHE A 31 -7.77 -11.67 -4.51
CA PHE A 31 -8.63 -10.52 -4.33
C PHE A 31 -7.78 -9.29 -4.00
N ASN A 32 -8.12 -8.15 -4.57
CA ASN A 32 -7.49 -6.87 -4.31
C ASN A 32 -8.26 -6.15 -3.19
N ALA A 33 -7.73 -6.16 -1.98
CA ALA A 33 -8.25 -5.43 -0.83
C ALA A 33 -7.55 -4.06 -0.67
N GLY A 34 -7.13 -3.46 -1.79
CA GLY A 34 -6.56 -2.14 -1.83
C GLY A 34 -7.63 -1.08 -1.57
N VAL A 35 -7.29 -0.06 -0.78
CA VAL A 35 -8.17 1.07 -0.48
C VAL A 35 -7.33 2.34 -0.53
N ASN A 36 -7.93 3.44 -1.00
CA ASN A 36 -7.28 4.74 -0.99
C ASN A 36 -6.74 5.06 0.42
N TRP A 37 -5.48 5.50 0.47
CA TRP A 37 -4.79 5.89 1.71
C TRP A 37 -4.61 4.81 2.79
N LEU A 38 -4.75 3.51 2.45
CA LEU A 38 -4.48 2.41 3.37
C LEU A 38 -2.97 2.14 3.49
N PHE A 39 -2.36 2.71 4.53
CA PHE A 39 -0.92 2.64 4.82
C PHE A 39 -0.65 1.97 6.17
N ALA A 40 0.61 1.68 6.49
CA ALA A 40 0.97 1.20 7.82
C ALA A 40 0.72 2.28 8.89
N PRO A 41 0.17 1.92 10.07
CA PRO A 41 -0.12 0.56 10.56
C PRO A 41 -1.54 0.05 10.23
N GLU A 42 -2.41 0.85 9.63
CA GLU A 42 -3.80 0.50 9.34
C GLU A 42 -3.90 -0.76 8.46
N SER A 43 -3.03 -0.89 7.45
CA SER A 43 -2.96 -2.10 6.62
C SER A 43 -2.66 -3.37 7.43
N PHE A 44 -1.90 -3.26 8.53
CA PHE A 44 -1.63 -4.37 9.44
C PHE A 44 -2.85 -4.74 10.28
N TYR A 45 -3.62 -3.74 10.72
CA TYR A 45 -4.90 -3.96 11.40
C TYR A 45 -5.86 -4.72 10.48
N VAL A 46 -5.99 -4.29 9.22
CA VAL A 46 -6.87 -4.94 8.24
C VAL A 46 -6.47 -6.40 8.04
N PHE A 47 -5.18 -6.69 7.84
CA PHE A 47 -4.71 -8.07 7.73
C PHE A 47 -5.02 -8.91 8.97
N ASP A 48 -4.82 -8.36 10.16
CA ASP A 48 -5.06 -9.07 11.42
C ASP A 48 -6.53 -9.45 11.65
N HIS A 49 -7.47 -8.74 11.02
CA HIS A 49 -8.90 -9.08 11.04
C HIS A 49 -9.25 -10.04 9.91
N LEU A 50 -8.82 -9.75 8.67
CA LEU A 50 -9.10 -10.61 7.51
C LEU A 50 -8.64 -12.05 7.74
N LYS A 51 -7.47 -12.27 8.35
CA LYS A 51 -6.97 -13.62 8.61
C LYS A 51 -7.82 -14.43 9.60
N LYS A 52 -8.57 -13.77 10.49
CA LYS A 52 -9.43 -14.45 11.48
C LYS A 52 -10.76 -14.86 10.86
N GLU A 53 -11.25 -14.06 9.93
CA GLU A 53 -12.56 -14.25 9.30
C GLU A 53 -12.49 -15.19 8.08
N ASN A 54 -11.29 -15.42 7.52
CA ASN A 54 -11.11 -16.17 6.28
C ASN A 54 -10.25 -17.42 6.49
N SER A 55 -10.86 -18.53 6.92
CA SER A 55 -10.17 -19.81 7.13
C SER A 55 -9.54 -20.42 5.87
N GLY A 56 -9.99 -19.99 4.68
CA GLY A 56 -9.41 -20.40 3.39
C GLY A 56 -8.23 -19.56 2.91
N LEU A 57 -7.81 -18.53 3.66
CA LEU A 57 -6.71 -17.67 3.26
C LEU A 57 -5.37 -18.42 3.39
N LYS A 58 -4.67 -18.62 2.28
CA LYS A 58 -3.32 -19.24 2.25
C LYS A 58 -2.17 -18.25 2.02
N TYR A 59 -2.44 -17.18 1.28
CA TYR A 59 -1.44 -16.20 0.87
C TYR A 59 -1.97 -14.79 1.08
N ALA A 60 -1.15 -13.92 1.67
CA ALA A 60 -1.43 -12.50 1.79
C ALA A 60 -0.22 -11.68 1.34
N VAL A 61 -0.48 -10.57 0.67
CA VAL A 61 0.52 -9.59 0.26
C VAL A 61 0.12 -8.24 0.85
N ILE A 62 0.99 -7.60 1.62
CA ILE A 62 0.74 -6.27 2.19
C ILE A 62 1.72 -5.28 1.57
N GLU A 63 1.20 -4.18 1.02
CA GLU A 63 2.04 -3.08 0.56
C GLU A 63 2.89 -2.50 1.70
N LEU A 64 4.20 -2.54 1.51
CA LEU A 64 5.16 -1.94 2.42
C LEU A 64 5.17 -0.43 2.24
N SER A 65 4.91 0.29 3.33
CA SER A 65 4.84 1.75 3.37
C SER A 65 5.46 2.29 4.65
N LYS A 66 5.84 3.57 4.66
CA LYS A 66 6.25 4.23 5.91
C LYS A 66 5.09 4.27 6.90
N ILE A 67 5.41 4.48 8.18
CA ILE A 67 4.38 4.80 9.17
C ILE A 67 3.73 6.12 8.76
N ARG A 68 2.41 6.08 8.54
CA ARG A 68 1.64 7.25 8.10
C ARG A 68 1.55 8.28 9.22
N THR A 69 1.91 9.53 8.91
CA THR A 69 1.43 10.69 9.68
C THR A 69 -0.02 10.97 9.26
N VAL A 70 -0.94 11.06 10.20
CA VAL A 70 -2.33 11.42 9.90
C VAL A 70 -2.40 12.91 9.59
N ASP A 71 -3.09 13.25 8.49
CA ASP A 71 -3.33 14.65 8.12
C ASP A 71 -4.32 15.29 9.09
N TYR A 72 -4.06 16.54 9.48
CA TYR A 72 -4.92 17.26 10.43
C TYR A 72 -6.39 17.34 9.99
N SER A 73 -6.65 17.40 8.67
CA SER A 73 -8.02 17.40 8.12
C SER A 73 -8.78 16.09 8.33
N ASN A 74 -8.07 14.99 8.59
CA ASN A 74 -8.65 13.66 8.80
C ASN A 74 -8.73 13.28 10.29
N LEU A 75 -8.23 14.13 11.20
CA LEU A 75 -8.35 13.89 12.64
C LEU A 75 -9.83 13.78 13.04
N HIS A 76 -10.10 12.98 14.08
CA HIS A 76 -11.44 12.75 14.63
C HIS A 76 -12.44 12.07 13.68
N THR A 77 -12.03 11.61 12.50
CA THR A 77 -12.90 10.84 11.57
C THR A 77 -12.88 9.35 11.90
N THR A 78 -13.97 8.60 11.64
CA THR A 78 -13.99 7.15 11.84
C THR A 78 -12.91 6.46 11.03
N ARG A 79 -12.64 6.94 9.81
CA ARG A 79 -11.57 6.44 8.92
C ARG A 79 -10.20 6.38 9.61
N ILE A 80 -9.88 7.36 10.46
CA ILE A 80 -8.62 7.36 11.19
C ILE A 80 -8.70 6.59 12.49
N ILE A 81 -9.82 6.67 13.22
CA ILE A 81 -9.85 6.13 14.59
C ILE A 81 -10.14 4.62 14.64
N TYR A 82 -10.78 4.02 13.64
CA TYR A 82 -11.33 2.64 13.76
C TYR A 82 -10.27 1.55 14.00
N TRP A 83 -9.06 1.73 13.46
CA TRP A 83 -8.00 0.71 13.51
C TRP A 83 -7.12 0.82 14.77
N TYR A 84 -7.29 1.87 15.57
CA TYR A 84 -6.49 2.05 16.76
C TYR A 84 -6.75 0.96 17.79
N SER A 85 -5.66 0.46 18.35
CA SER A 85 -5.64 -0.35 19.57
C SER A 85 -4.38 0.03 20.34
N PHE A 86 -4.33 -0.25 21.64
CA PHE A 86 -3.12 0.00 22.44
C PHE A 86 -1.87 -0.62 21.79
N ARG A 87 -1.98 -1.83 21.22
CA ARG A 87 -0.90 -2.51 20.51
C ARG A 87 -0.40 -1.71 19.30
N TYR A 88 -1.30 -1.27 18.43
CA TYR A 88 -0.93 -0.50 17.24
C TYR A 88 -0.45 0.91 17.59
N PHE A 89 -1.03 1.55 18.61
CA PHE A 89 -0.57 2.84 19.11
C PHE A 89 0.88 2.76 19.60
N ILE A 90 1.19 1.82 20.50
CA ILE A 90 2.55 1.67 21.04
C ILE A 90 3.56 1.31 19.95
N PHE A 91 3.19 0.42 19.02
CA PHE A 91 4.01 0.12 17.85
C PHE A 91 4.32 1.40 17.04
N THR A 92 3.28 2.16 16.71
CA THR A 92 3.38 3.38 15.90
C THR A 92 4.31 4.39 16.54
N ILE A 93 4.14 4.70 17.83
CA ILE A 93 5.01 5.66 18.52
C ILE A 93 6.46 5.16 18.51
N LYS A 94 6.72 3.90 18.87
CA LYS A 94 8.08 3.36 18.87
C LYS A 94 8.72 3.39 17.49
N ALA A 95 7.97 3.03 16.45
CA ALA A 95 8.43 3.04 15.07
C ALA A 95 8.73 4.47 14.60
N VAL A 96 7.87 5.45 14.89
CA VAL A 96 8.10 6.87 14.56
C VAL A 96 9.39 7.38 15.20
N TRP A 97 9.65 7.06 16.46
CA TRP A 97 10.87 7.53 17.14
C TRP A 97 12.16 6.87 16.61
N HIS A 98 12.07 5.67 16.03
CA HIS A 98 13.17 4.99 15.33
C HIS A 98 13.26 5.30 13.83
N SER A 99 12.32 6.08 13.28
CA SER A 99 12.33 6.47 11.87
C SER A 99 13.35 7.56 11.57
N ASN A 100 13.55 7.81 10.27
CA ASN A 100 14.38 8.89 9.74
C ASN A 100 13.67 10.26 9.73
N PHE A 101 12.50 10.38 10.36
CA PHE A 101 11.79 11.66 10.48
C PHE A 101 12.63 12.70 11.25
N SER A 102 12.46 13.96 10.91
CA SER A 102 12.98 15.07 11.72
C SER A 102 12.33 15.08 13.11
N LEU A 103 12.98 15.73 14.08
CA LEU A 103 12.44 15.82 15.45
C LEU A 103 11.03 16.43 15.48
N ILE A 104 10.79 17.46 14.66
CA ILE A 104 9.48 18.12 14.55
C ILE A 104 8.44 17.14 13.98
N GLU A 105 8.78 16.40 12.91
CA GLU A 105 7.89 15.38 12.36
C GLU A 105 7.60 14.26 13.35
N LYS A 106 8.58 13.82 14.15
CA LYS A 106 8.39 12.82 15.22
C LYS A 106 7.41 13.30 16.29
N ILE A 107 7.57 14.53 16.75
CA ILE A 107 6.68 15.14 17.75
C ILE A 107 5.27 15.29 17.18
N ASN A 108 5.13 15.91 16.00
CA ASN A 108 3.82 16.12 15.38
C ASN A 108 3.09 14.79 15.12
N THR A 109 3.80 13.81 14.54
CA THR A 109 3.23 12.47 14.28
C THR A 109 2.83 11.78 15.58
N THR A 110 3.65 11.88 16.63
CA THR A 110 3.32 11.34 17.96
C THR A 110 2.06 11.96 18.54
N LEU A 111 1.95 13.29 18.53
CA LEU A 111 0.79 14.01 19.07
C LEU A 111 -0.49 13.64 18.33
N VAL A 112 -0.44 13.64 17.00
CA VAL A 112 -1.58 13.26 16.14
C VAL A 112 -2.05 11.82 16.41
N HIS A 113 -1.12 10.86 16.55
CA HIS A 113 -1.53 9.50 16.86
C HIS A 113 -2.03 9.34 18.31
N MET A 114 -1.51 10.13 19.24
CA MET A 114 -2.02 10.15 20.62
C MET A 114 -3.44 10.68 20.68
N ILE A 115 -3.74 11.79 19.99
CA ILE A 115 -5.09 12.35 19.87
C ILE A 115 -6.03 11.29 19.28
N SER A 116 -5.67 10.69 18.14
CA SER A 116 -6.51 9.69 17.47
C SER A 116 -6.73 8.43 18.32
N TYR A 117 -5.75 8.03 19.13
CA TYR A 117 -5.92 6.93 20.08
C TYR A 117 -6.88 7.28 21.22
N ILE A 118 -6.82 8.50 21.75
CA ILE A 118 -7.77 9.00 22.76
C ILE A 118 -9.18 9.08 22.17
N ASP A 119 -9.31 9.59 20.93
CA ASP A 119 -10.59 9.63 20.23
C ASP A 119 -11.20 8.25 20.05
N ASN A 120 -10.37 7.25 19.71
CA ASN A 120 -10.79 5.86 19.62
C ASN A 120 -11.28 5.33 20.98
N LEU A 121 -10.54 5.57 22.07
CA LEU A 121 -10.94 5.15 23.42
C LEU A 121 -12.27 5.77 23.87
N LEU A 122 -12.52 7.01 23.47
CA LEU A 122 -13.73 7.77 23.80
C LEU A 122 -14.84 7.60 22.75
N ASN A 123 -14.58 6.87 21.66
CA ASN A 123 -15.45 6.73 20.49
C ASN A 123 -15.91 8.07 19.86
N LEU A 124 -15.11 9.13 19.96
CA LEU A 124 -15.52 10.50 19.57
C LEU A 124 -15.84 10.62 18.07
N GLY A 125 -15.14 9.90 17.20
CA GLY A 125 -15.42 9.92 15.76
C GLY A 125 -16.77 9.29 15.38
N TYR A 126 -17.22 8.29 16.14
CA TYR A 126 -18.55 7.70 15.93
C TYR A 126 -19.66 8.65 16.37
N PHE A 127 -19.43 9.43 17.43
CA PHE A 127 -20.39 10.46 17.85
C PHE A 127 -20.50 11.57 16.79
N THR A 128 -19.38 12.12 16.32
CA THR A 128 -19.40 13.18 15.30
C THR A 128 -20.06 12.71 14.02
N GLU A 129 -19.76 11.50 13.55
CA GLU A 129 -20.42 10.90 12.39
C GLU A 129 -21.90 10.61 12.62
N ALA A 130 -22.31 10.14 13.81
CA ALA A 130 -23.72 9.92 14.10
C ALA A 130 -24.55 11.22 14.09
N PHE A 131 -23.96 12.35 14.51
CA PHE A 131 -24.62 13.66 14.46
C PHE A 131 -24.55 14.33 13.08
N SER A 132 -23.51 14.06 12.31
CA SER A 132 -23.40 14.51 10.91
C SER A 132 -24.01 13.52 9.92
N PHE A 133 -24.58 12.41 10.40
CA PHE A 133 -25.22 11.38 9.60
C PHE A 133 -26.44 11.96 8.91
N ASP A 134 -26.22 12.47 7.70
CA ASP A 134 -27.28 12.82 6.80
C ASP A 134 -27.89 11.52 6.26
N SER A 135 -29.14 11.25 6.65
CA SER A 135 -29.94 10.12 6.17
C SER A 135 -30.11 10.06 4.64
N THR A 136 -29.68 11.10 3.91
CA THR A 136 -29.63 11.12 2.45
C THR A 136 -28.39 10.43 1.86
N ILE A 137 -27.36 10.12 2.66
CA ILE A 137 -26.25 9.24 2.27
C ILE A 137 -26.80 7.81 2.20
N ARG A 138 -27.46 7.51 1.08
CA ARG A 138 -27.78 6.14 0.71
C ARG A 138 -26.45 5.44 0.46
N TYR A 139 -26.11 4.45 1.29
CA TYR A 139 -25.14 3.44 0.92
C TYR A 139 -25.62 2.84 -0.40
N ASP A 140 -24.99 3.27 -1.49
CA ASP A 140 -25.28 2.72 -2.80
C ASP A 140 -24.77 1.28 -2.80
N ASN A 141 -25.70 0.32 -2.91
CA ASN A 141 -25.37 -1.10 -3.01
C ASN A 141 -24.59 -1.46 -4.28
N SER A 142 -24.31 -0.49 -5.16
CA SER A 142 -23.53 -0.69 -6.38
C SER A 142 -22.07 -1.08 -6.14
N LEU A 143 -21.53 -0.93 -4.90
CA LEU A 143 -20.15 -1.25 -4.52
C LEU A 143 -19.14 -0.86 -5.63
N PRO A 144 -19.15 0.39 -6.13
CA PRO A 144 -18.33 0.76 -7.28
C PRO A 144 -16.83 0.59 -6.97
N ASP A 145 -16.47 0.70 -5.69
CA ASP A 145 -15.10 0.57 -5.19
C ASP A 145 -14.54 -0.86 -5.24
N ILE A 146 -15.34 -1.90 -5.53
CA ILE A 146 -14.80 -3.25 -5.78
C ILE A 146 -14.45 -3.50 -7.26
N GLY A 147 -14.58 -2.45 -8.09
CA GLY A 147 -14.23 -2.49 -9.50
C GLY A 147 -15.21 -3.29 -10.38
N PRO A 148 -15.10 -3.16 -11.72
CA PRO A 148 -16.06 -3.74 -12.65
C PRO A 148 -16.13 -5.27 -12.61
N ALA A 149 -15.00 -5.93 -12.32
CA ALA A 149 -14.90 -7.38 -12.19
C ALA A 149 -15.25 -7.89 -10.78
N LYS A 150 -15.61 -7.00 -9.84
CA LYS A 150 -15.92 -7.34 -8.44
C LYS A 150 -14.80 -8.09 -7.69
N ASN A 151 -13.56 -7.87 -8.12
CA ASN A 151 -12.35 -8.47 -7.53
C ASN A 151 -11.51 -7.45 -6.75
N GLY A 152 -12.00 -6.21 -6.61
CA GLY A 152 -11.36 -5.11 -5.88
C GLY A 152 -10.37 -4.28 -6.71
N PHE A 153 -10.10 -4.67 -7.96
CA PHE A 153 -9.27 -3.90 -8.87
C PHE A 153 -10.10 -2.88 -9.64
N ASN A 154 -9.76 -1.61 -9.50
CA ASN A 154 -10.45 -0.50 -10.16
C ASN A 154 -9.43 0.37 -10.91
N PRO A 155 -9.00 -0.01 -12.12
CA PRO A 155 -7.89 0.65 -12.81
C PRO A 155 -8.20 2.12 -13.10
N TYR A 156 -7.15 2.94 -13.15
CA TYR A 156 -7.27 4.20 -13.85
C TYR A 156 -7.38 3.94 -15.36
N ILE A 157 -8.40 4.52 -15.97
CA ILE A 157 -8.68 4.35 -17.38
C ILE A 157 -7.72 5.22 -18.20
N ASP A 158 -7.22 4.66 -19.31
CA ASP A 158 -6.55 5.45 -20.33
C ASP A 158 -7.57 6.42 -20.93
N SER A 159 -7.27 7.72 -20.87
CA SER A 159 -8.16 8.84 -21.23
C SER A 159 -8.82 8.82 -22.62
N GLU A 160 -8.54 7.81 -23.45
CA GLU A 160 -9.19 7.62 -24.75
C GLU A 160 -10.68 7.26 -24.63
N THR A 161 -11.14 6.82 -23.45
CA THR A 161 -12.58 6.66 -23.19
C THR A 161 -13.06 7.79 -22.28
N ASN A 162 -13.97 8.62 -22.81
CA ASN A 162 -14.66 9.72 -22.11
C ASN A 162 -15.48 9.30 -20.86
N SER A 163 -15.31 8.10 -20.32
CA SER A 163 -15.91 7.71 -19.06
C SER A 163 -15.05 8.23 -17.92
N VAL A 164 -15.37 9.46 -17.50
CA VAL A 164 -15.04 9.98 -16.18
C VAL A 164 -15.34 8.88 -15.17
N THR A 165 -14.32 8.25 -14.59
CA THR A 165 -14.50 7.50 -13.36
C THR A 165 -15.01 8.53 -12.35
N ASN A 166 -16.29 8.42 -11.97
CA ASN A 166 -16.93 9.24 -10.95
C ASN A 166 -16.40 8.88 -9.55
N ASP A 167 -15.07 8.82 -9.39
CA ASP A 167 -14.48 8.86 -8.08
C ASP A 167 -14.70 10.29 -7.55
N ARG A 168 -15.64 10.41 -6.61
CA ARG A 168 -16.06 11.68 -6.02
C ARG A 168 -14.90 12.44 -5.36
N ASP A 169 -13.77 11.77 -5.14
CA ASP A 169 -12.58 12.27 -4.43
C ASP A 169 -11.37 12.55 -5.35
N GLU A 170 -11.44 12.24 -6.64
CA GLU A 170 -10.35 12.51 -7.58
C GLU A 170 -10.50 13.90 -8.23
N PRO A 171 -9.50 14.79 -8.14
CA PRO A 171 -9.58 16.10 -8.78
C PRO A 171 -9.76 15.95 -10.29
N ALA A 172 -10.89 16.40 -10.82
CA ALA A 172 -11.10 16.54 -12.25
C ALA A 172 -9.89 17.28 -12.86
N GLY A 173 -9.27 16.72 -13.90
CA GLY A 173 -8.09 17.31 -14.53
C GLY A 173 -6.75 16.72 -14.09
N ARG A 174 -6.69 15.77 -13.15
CA ARG A 174 -5.42 15.13 -12.70
C ARG A 174 -4.62 14.56 -13.87
N TYR A 175 -5.27 13.81 -14.75
CA TYR A 175 -4.64 13.22 -15.93
C TYR A 175 -4.20 14.28 -16.94
N GLN A 176 -5.04 15.29 -17.20
CA GLN A 176 -4.72 16.40 -18.11
C GLN A 176 -3.51 17.21 -17.59
N LYS A 177 -3.44 17.42 -16.28
CA LYS A 177 -2.27 18.04 -15.63
C LYS A 177 -1.03 17.17 -15.81
N PHE A 178 -1.15 15.85 -15.65
CA PHE A 178 -0.03 14.94 -15.91
C PHE A 178 0.44 15.00 -17.37
N LEU A 179 -0.47 15.03 -18.34
CA LEU A 179 -0.13 15.17 -19.76
C LEU A 179 0.59 16.49 -20.08
N SER A 180 0.32 17.56 -19.34
CA SER A 180 1.01 18.83 -19.51
C SER A 180 2.49 18.80 -19.08
N ASP A 181 2.86 17.87 -18.20
CA ASP A 181 4.25 17.64 -17.79
C ASP A 181 4.49 16.17 -17.43
N THR A 182 4.82 15.36 -18.44
CA THR A 182 5.18 13.94 -18.24
C THR A 182 6.60 13.76 -17.71
N SER A 183 7.41 14.84 -17.63
CA SER A 183 8.79 14.78 -17.11
C SER A 183 8.83 14.34 -15.64
N VAL A 184 7.74 14.53 -14.89
CA VAL A 184 7.59 14.08 -13.49
C VAL A 184 7.87 12.58 -13.33
N VAL A 185 7.43 11.74 -14.28
CA VAL A 185 7.69 10.29 -14.24
C VAL A 185 9.16 10.00 -14.54
N THR A 186 9.77 10.74 -15.48
CA THR A 186 11.20 10.64 -15.78
C THR A 186 12.07 11.02 -14.57
N LYS A 187 11.70 12.10 -13.86
CA LYS A 187 12.37 12.51 -12.61
C LYS A 187 12.28 11.42 -11.55
N ARG A 188 11.12 10.77 -11.40
CA ARG A 188 10.96 9.63 -10.47
C ARG A 188 11.82 8.44 -10.88
N LYS A 189 11.91 8.14 -12.18
CA LYS A 189 12.82 7.11 -12.70
C LYS A 189 14.26 7.39 -12.27
N GLN A 190 14.74 8.60 -12.55
CA GLN A 190 16.11 9.02 -12.20
C GLN A 190 16.35 8.96 -10.69
N PHE A 191 15.38 9.39 -9.89
CA PHE A 191 15.51 9.35 -8.43
C PHE A 191 15.55 7.91 -7.90
N SER A 192 14.68 7.02 -8.42
CA SER A 192 14.71 5.61 -8.06
C SER A 192 16.08 5.00 -8.36
N LYS A 193 16.58 5.18 -9.59
CA LYS A 193 17.94 4.76 -9.99
C LYS A 193 19.00 5.29 -9.03
N GLN A 194 19.02 6.59 -8.76
CA GLN A 194 20.00 7.21 -7.85
C GLN A 194 19.96 6.59 -6.44
N LYS A 195 18.78 6.23 -5.94
CA LYS A 195 18.64 5.58 -4.63
C LYS A 195 19.19 4.16 -4.65
N PHE A 196 18.91 3.37 -5.67
CA PHE A 196 19.45 2.02 -5.80
C PHE A 196 20.97 2.03 -6.02
N ASP A 197 21.49 2.87 -6.93
CA ASP A 197 22.93 3.06 -7.14
C ASP A 197 23.65 3.42 -5.83
N ARG A 198 23.01 4.26 -4.99
CA ARG A 198 23.55 4.61 -3.66
C ARG A 198 23.65 3.39 -2.74
N PHE A 199 22.62 2.54 -2.66
CA PHE A 199 22.68 1.32 -1.84
C PHE A 199 23.69 0.30 -2.37
N GLU A 200 23.88 0.22 -3.68
CA GLU A 200 24.92 -0.61 -4.28
C GLU A 200 26.33 -0.10 -3.97
N SER A 201 26.54 1.22 -4.05
CA SER A 201 27.84 1.85 -3.76
C SER A 201 28.20 1.88 -2.28
N ASP A 202 27.21 1.95 -1.38
CA ASP A 202 27.39 1.87 0.08
C ASP A 202 26.38 0.89 0.72
N PRO A 203 26.66 -0.43 0.66
CA PRO A 203 25.77 -1.45 1.21
C PRO A 203 25.54 -1.32 2.73
N LYS A 204 26.39 -0.59 3.45
CA LYS A 204 26.20 -0.36 4.90
C LYS A 204 24.94 0.46 5.17
N LEU A 205 24.44 1.21 4.18
CA LEU A 205 23.17 1.93 4.29
C LEU A 205 21.97 0.99 4.44
N LEU A 206 22.06 -0.26 3.95
CA LEU A 206 21.01 -1.25 4.17
C LEU A 206 20.86 -1.61 5.65
N ASN A 207 21.91 -1.46 6.45
CA ASN A 207 21.87 -1.70 7.90
C ASN A 207 21.30 -0.50 8.69
N LYS A 208 20.94 0.60 8.02
CA LYS A 208 20.26 1.75 8.65
C LYS A 208 18.76 1.62 8.44
N TYR A 209 18.12 0.82 9.29
CA TYR A 209 16.68 0.56 9.21
C TYR A 209 16.00 0.74 10.55
N ASN A 210 14.67 0.83 10.50
CA ASN A 210 13.83 0.91 11.68
C ASN A 210 13.67 -0.48 12.31
N GLU A 211 14.48 -0.81 13.31
CA GLU A 211 14.48 -2.13 13.96
C GLU A 211 13.14 -2.49 14.60
N VAL A 212 12.43 -1.51 15.17
CA VAL A 212 11.08 -1.71 15.72
C VAL A 212 10.12 -2.15 14.63
N TYR A 213 10.23 -1.52 13.46
CA TYR A 213 9.39 -1.84 12.31
C TYR A 213 9.74 -3.23 11.76
N ALA A 214 11.01 -3.52 11.49
CA ALA A 214 11.46 -4.82 11.00
C ALA A 214 11.02 -5.96 11.94
N LYS A 215 11.19 -5.78 13.25
CA LYS A 215 10.73 -6.74 14.26
C LYS A 215 9.21 -6.95 14.19
N HIS A 216 8.42 -5.89 14.00
CA HIS A 216 6.98 -6.01 13.85
C HIS A 216 6.60 -6.81 12.59
N LEU A 217 7.21 -6.50 11.44
CA LEU A 217 6.96 -7.23 10.19
C LEU A 217 7.31 -8.71 10.30
N ASN A 218 8.46 -9.03 10.90
CA ASN A 218 8.89 -10.40 11.12
C ASN A 218 7.98 -11.15 12.10
N ASN A 219 7.47 -10.48 13.13
CA ASN A 219 6.46 -11.06 14.03
C ASN A 219 5.12 -11.31 13.30
N MET A 220 4.72 -10.43 12.37
CA MET A 220 3.52 -10.65 11.55
C MET A 220 3.68 -11.88 10.65
N ILE A 221 4.85 -12.07 10.04
CA ILE A 221 5.16 -13.27 9.25
C ILE A 221 5.03 -14.53 10.11
N ASP A 222 5.63 -14.53 11.31
CA ASP A 222 5.54 -15.67 12.22
C ASP A 222 4.12 -15.95 12.68
N ASN A 223 3.34 -14.90 12.92
CA ASN A 223 1.96 -15.06 13.32
C ASN A 223 1.09 -15.58 12.15
N ALA A 224 1.31 -15.08 10.94
CA ALA A 224 0.63 -15.57 9.74
C ALA A 224 0.94 -17.06 9.49
N ALA A 225 2.21 -17.45 9.59
CA ALA A 225 2.64 -18.84 9.40
C ALA A 225 1.98 -19.81 10.38
N ARG A 226 1.79 -19.40 11.65
CA ARG A 226 1.05 -20.21 12.66
C ARG A 226 -0.42 -20.42 12.31
N ASN A 227 -0.99 -19.59 11.44
CA ASN A 227 -2.35 -19.71 10.93
C ASN A 227 -2.38 -20.35 9.52
N GLY A 228 -1.27 -20.93 9.05
CA GLY A 228 -1.18 -21.53 7.72
C GLY A 228 -1.15 -20.51 6.57
N ILE A 229 -0.86 -19.24 6.87
CA ILE A 229 -0.81 -18.16 5.88
C ILE A 229 0.64 -17.79 5.59
N THR A 230 1.04 -17.81 4.31
CA THR A 230 2.29 -17.19 3.86
C THR A 230 2.05 -15.70 3.61
N LEU A 231 2.72 -14.86 4.38
CA LEU A 231 2.64 -13.40 4.28
C LEU A 231 3.85 -12.83 3.52
N PHE A 232 3.60 -12.00 2.51
CA PHE A 232 4.61 -11.23 1.79
C PHE A 232 4.39 -9.73 2.01
N PHE A 233 5.47 -8.96 1.96
CA PHE A 233 5.46 -7.50 1.90
C PHE A 233 5.89 -7.03 0.51
N LEU A 234 5.16 -6.07 -0.06
CA LEU A 234 5.36 -5.60 -1.42
C LEU A 234 5.87 -4.16 -1.43
N LEU A 235 7.08 -3.94 -1.94
CA LEU A 235 7.61 -2.61 -2.21
C LEU A 235 7.28 -2.20 -3.66
N SER A 236 6.16 -1.49 -3.81
CA SER A 236 5.63 -1.01 -5.09
C SER A 236 6.58 -0.05 -5.83
N PRO A 237 6.45 0.11 -7.16
CA PRO A 237 7.12 1.18 -7.89
C PRO A 237 6.69 2.56 -7.41
N ARG A 238 7.53 3.57 -7.72
CA ARG A 238 7.24 4.99 -7.50
C ARG A 238 6.86 5.33 -6.06
N ILE A 239 7.43 4.65 -5.06
CA ILE A 239 7.33 5.05 -3.66
C ILE A 239 7.72 6.53 -3.51
N ASP A 240 7.17 7.17 -2.49
CA ASP A 240 7.50 8.55 -2.18
C ASP A 240 9.02 8.72 -2.06
N LEU A 241 9.56 9.81 -2.60
CA LEU A 241 10.99 10.04 -2.72
C LEU A 241 11.71 10.01 -1.36
N LYS A 242 11.02 10.39 -0.27
CA LYS A 242 11.58 10.37 1.08
C LYS A 242 11.55 8.98 1.72
N GLN A 243 10.85 8.02 1.12
CA GLN A 243 10.64 6.68 1.70
C GLN A 243 11.69 5.66 1.29
N TYR A 244 12.44 5.88 0.20
CA TYR A 244 13.48 4.94 -0.25
C TYR A 244 14.49 4.60 0.86
N ASP A 245 14.94 5.61 1.61
CA ASP A 245 15.95 5.45 2.67
C ASP A 245 15.41 4.73 3.91
N GLU A 246 14.10 4.51 4.02
CA GLU A 246 13.47 3.76 5.10
C GLU A 246 13.03 2.37 4.63
N LEU A 247 12.39 2.27 3.46
CA LEU A 247 11.71 1.05 3.02
C LEU A 247 12.62 0.03 2.35
N ILE A 248 13.67 0.45 1.62
CA ILE A 248 14.62 -0.49 1.02
C ILE A 248 15.43 -1.23 2.12
N PRO A 249 16.06 -0.52 3.08
CA PRO A 249 16.70 -1.18 4.23
C PRO A 249 15.76 -2.10 5.00
N LEU A 250 14.51 -1.69 5.18
CA LEU A 250 13.48 -2.48 5.85
C LEU A 250 13.16 -3.77 5.08
N CYS A 251 12.93 -3.68 3.77
CA CYS A 251 12.71 -4.84 2.89
C CYS A 251 13.88 -5.84 2.94
N HIS A 252 15.12 -5.34 3.05
CA HIS A 252 16.32 -6.17 3.20
C HIS A 252 16.38 -6.94 4.55
N HIS A 253 15.75 -6.42 5.60
CA HIS A 253 15.77 -6.99 6.96
C HIS A 253 14.50 -7.77 7.33
N ILE A 254 13.54 -7.85 6.42
CA ILE A 254 12.43 -8.80 6.51
C ILE A 254 12.97 -10.21 6.23
N LYS A 255 12.37 -11.24 6.85
CA LYS A 255 12.77 -12.65 6.63
C LYS A 255 12.94 -12.97 5.12
N PRO A 256 14.00 -13.71 4.73
CA PRO A 256 14.25 -14.03 3.33
C PRO A 256 13.03 -14.62 2.64
N GLY A 257 12.74 -14.14 1.44
CA GLY A 257 11.59 -14.58 0.65
C GLY A 257 10.24 -14.04 1.12
N HIS A 258 10.19 -13.08 2.05
CA HIS A 258 8.95 -12.42 2.46
C HIS A 258 8.86 -10.95 2.05
N CYS A 259 9.85 -10.41 1.32
CA CYS A 259 9.74 -9.11 0.66
C CYS A 259 9.80 -9.26 -0.87
N ILE A 260 8.88 -8.61 -1.58
CA ILE A 260 8.80 -8.53 -3.04
C ILE A 260 9.13 -7.09 -3.42
N GLU A 261 10.26 -6.89 -4.09
CA GLU A 261 10.77 -5.58 -4.47
C GLU A 261 10.53 -5.32 -5.96
N ILE A 262 9.72 -4.31 -6.28
CA ILE A 262 9.34 -3.88 -7.65
C ILE A 262 9.52 -2.36 -7.81
N SER A 263 10.39 -1.76 -7.00
CA SER A 263 10.63 -0.32 -6.95
C SER A 263 11.88 0.13 -7.72
N ASP A 264 12.81 -0.77 -8.03
CA ASP A 264 14.01 -0.46 -8.82
C ASP A 264 13.68 -0.13 -10.28
N SER A 265 13.96 1.11 -10.68
CA SER A 265 13.65 1.58 -12.04
C SER A 265 14.58 1.05 -13.12
N ASP A 266 15.76 0.54 -12.77
CA ASP A 266 16.66 -0.09 -13.74
C ASP A 266 16.24 -1.53 -14.03
N LYS A 267 15.66 -2.21 -13.02
CA LYS A 267 15.10 -3.56 -13.18
C LYS A 267 13.71 -3.55 -13.82
N TYR A 268 12.91 -2.52 -13.57
CA TYR A 268 11.53 -2.41 -14.06
C TYR A 268 11.26 -1.06 -14.76
N PRO A 269 12.04 -0.68 -15.80
CA PRO A 269 11.95 0.62 -16.44
C PRO A 269 10.59 0.92 -17.08
N GLU A 270 9.85 -0.11 -17.49
CA GLU A 270 8.51 -0.04 -18.06
C GLU A 270 7.48 0.52 -17.07
N LEU A 271 7.69 0.31 -15.77
CA LEU A 271 6.86 0.88 -14.70
C LEU A 271 7.17 2.36 -14.45
N TYR A 272 8.08 2.96 -15.22
CA TYR A 272 8.48 4.37 -15.16
C TYR A 272 8.35 5.05 -16.53
N LEU A 273 7.48 4.53 -17.40
CA LEU A 273 7.13 5.16 -18.68
C LEU A 273 5.87 6.00 -18.53
N ALA A 274 5.87 7.21 -19.10
CA ALA A 274 4.70 8.07 -19.11
C ALA A 274 3.49 7.42 -19.83
N SER A 275 3.75 6.62 -20.87
CA SER A 275 2.74 5.85 -21.60
C SER A 275 2.09 4.73 -20.79
N ASN A 276 2.64 4.39 -19.63
CA ASN A 276 2.11 3.41 -18.69
C ASN A 276 1.62 4.08 -17.38
N SER A 277 1.28 5.38 -17.44
CA SER A 277 0.99 6.21 -16.27
C SER A 277 -0.31 6.99 -16.40
N SER A 278 -1.06 7.06 -15.30
CA SER A 278 -2.18 8.01 -15.17
C SER A 278 -1.74 9.30 -14.49
N ASP A 279 -0.72 9.22 -13.64
CA ASP A 279 -0.08 10.38 -13.03
C ASP A 279 1.36 10.06 -12.60
N GLU A 280 1.96 10.97 -11.82
CA GLU A 280 3.33 10.79 -11.32
C GLU A 280 3.53 9.55 -10.43
N THR A 281 2.50 9.09 -9.73
CA THR A 281 2.52 7.99 -8.77
C THR A 281 1.80 6.74 -9.24
N HIS A 282 0.75 6.88 -10.05
CA HIS A 282 -0.12 5.76 -10.44
C HIS A 282 0.04 5.34 -11.89
N LEU A 283 -0.06 4.03 -12.09
CA LEU A 283 -0.10 3.41 -13.40
C LEU A 283 -1.50 3.53 -14.02
N ASN A 284 -1.55 3.56 -15.35
CA ASN A 284 -2.78 3.38 -16.12
C ASN A 284 -3.11 1.88 -16.27
N THR A 285 -4.15 1.56 -17.02
CA THR A 285 -4.57 0.16 -17.25
C THR A 285 -3.42 -0.68 -17.83
N LYS A 286 -2.76 -0.20 -18.89
CA LYS A 286 -1.59 -0.89 -19.46
C LYS A 286 -0.45 -1.08 -18.47
N GLY A 287 -0.13 -0.07 -17.67
CA GLY A 287 0.91 -0.16 -16.65
C GLY A 287 0.53 -1.13 -15.52
N ALA A 288 -0.74 -1.16 -15.12
CA ALA A 288 -1.27 -2.11 -14.14
C ALA A 288 -1.17 -3.56 -14.60
N GLU A 289 -1.43 -3.83 -15.89
CA GLU A 289 -1.28 -5.17 -16.49
C GLU A 289 0.18 -5.65 -16.41
N ILE A 290 1.11 -4.77 -16.78
CA ILE A 290 2.56 -5.03 -16.71
C ILE A 290 2.97 -5.27 -15.25
N TYR A 291 2.56 -4.40 -14.33
CA TYR A 291 2.87 -4.51 -12.91
C TYR A 291 2.35 -5.82 -12.30
N SER A 292 1.11 -6.17 -12.61
CA SER A 292 0.48 -7.40 -12.13
C SER A 292 1.17 -8.65 -12.68
N SER A 293 1.63 -8.63 -13.92
CA SER A 293 2.39 -9.74 -14.51
C SER A 293 3.77 -9.91 -13.87
N ILE A 294 4.46 -8.80 -13.54
CA ILE A 294 5.71 -8.84 -12.78
C ILE A 294 5.48 -9.41 -11.38
N LEU A 295 4.44 -8.92 -10.68
CA LEU A 295 4.08 -9.40 -9.35
C LEU A 295 3.70 -10.89 -9.36
N ALA A 296 2.92 -11.34 -10.35
CA ALA A 296 2.54 -12.73 -10.50
C ALA A 296 3.76 -13.65 -10.64
N ARG A 297 4.69 -13.32 -11.54
CA ARG A 297 5.94 -14.08 -11.70
C ARG A 297 6.76 -14.14 -10.42
N LYS A 298 6.90 -13.01 -9.72
CA LYS A 298 7.61 -12.97 -8.42
C LYS A 298 6.93 -13.85 -7.37
N LEU A 299 5.60 -13.84 -7.31
CA LEU A 299 4.85 -14.68 -6.39
C LEU A 299 4.96 -16.17 -6.76
N ASP A 300 4.90 -16.51 -8.04
CA ASP A 300 5.04 -17.88 -8.54
C ASP A 300 6.40 -18.47 -8.16
N GLU A 301 7.48 -17.72 -8.41
CA GLU A 301 8.85 -18.07 -7.98
C GLU A 301 8.92 -18.35 -6.47
N LEU A 302 8.28 -17.51 -5.66
CA LEU A 302 8.32 -17.61 -4.20
C LEU A 302 7.39 -18.70 -3.64
N ILE A 303 6.34 -19.09 -4.34
CA ILE A 303 5.34 -20.05 -3.86
C ILE A 303 5.64 -21.47 -4.35
N PHE A 304 6.02 -21.64 -5.61
CA PHE A 304 6.09 -22.95 -6.26
C PHE A 304 7.49 -23.37 -6.72
N GLN A 305 8.40 -22.42 -6.94
CA GLN A 305 9.73 -22.71 -7.49
C GLN A 305 10.84 -22.74 -6.42
N ARG A 306 10.46 -22.91 -5.14
CA ARG A 306 11.38 -23.01 -4.01
C ARG A 306 11.83 -24.43 -3.70
#